data_AF-A0A7V3SS05-F1
#
_entry.id   AF-A0A7V3SS05-F1
#
_cell.length_a   1.000
_cell.length_b   1.000
_cell.length_c   1.000
_cell.angle_alpha   90.00
_cell.angle_beta   90.00
_cell.angle_gamma   90.00
#
_symmetry.space_group_name_H-M   'P 1'
#
loop_
_entity.id
_entity.type
_entity.pdbx_description
1 polymer ?
#
loop_
_entity_poly.entity_id
_entity_poly.type
_entity_poly.pdbx_seq_one_letter_code
_entity_poly.pdbx_strand_id
1 'polypeptide(L)'
;MKIHTMPKEVASELLKYIADTGDFSHTAAKTEIATEDIKKLLYEVALGLEEEVRLEKNRVKTDKVTHLSKETKSILSKLSTSEGEALFKAFGLLESQK
;
A
#
# COMPACT_ATOMS: atom_id res chain seq x y z
N MET A 1 12.51 6.97 17.30
CA MET A 1 11.84 6.00 16.40
C MET A 1 12.89 5.39 15.48
N LYS A 2 12.84 4.09 15.17
CA LYS A 2 13.78 3.47 14.22
C LYS A 2 13.13 3.40 12.84
N ILE A 3 13.88 3.71 11.77
CA ILE A 3 13.33 3.79 10.39
C ILE A 3 12.68 2.45 9.97
N HIS A 4 13.26 1.32 10.35
CA HIS A 4 12.76 -0.02 9.99
C HIS A 4 11.48 -0.46 10.71
N THR A 5 11.02 0.31 11.70
CA THR A 5 9.74 0.05 12.40
C THR A 5 8.71 1.13 12.11
N MET A 6 8.96 2.00 11.13
CA MET A 6 8.07 3.10 10.78
C MET A 6 6.82 2.58 10.05
N PRO A 7 5.61 3.04 10.41
CA PRO A 7 4.41 2.75 9.63
C PRO A 7 4.57 3.22 8.18
N LYS A 8 4.08 2.43 7.23
CA LYS A 8 4.22 2.72 5.78
C LYS A 8 3.58 4.05 5.39
N GLU A 9 2.48 4.42 6.03
CA GLU A 9 1.85 5.74 5.86
C GLU A 9 2.79 6.87 6.24
N VAL A 10 3.43 6.76 7.41
CA VAL A 10 4.38 7.76 7.91
C VAL A 10 5.63 7.82 7.03
N ALA A 11 6.10 6.66 6.55
CA ALA A 11 7.23 6.60 5.62
C ALA A 11 6.90 7.26 4.28
N SER A 12 5.70 7.06 3.75
CA SER A 12 5.25 7.70 2.51
C SER A 12 5.20 9.23 2.65
N GLU A 13 4.55 9.73 3.70
CA GLU A 13 4.48 11.18 3.98
C GLU A 13 5.87 11.79 4.12
N LEU A 14 6.78 11.10 4.83
CA LEU A 14 8.15 11.55 5.01
C LEU A 14 8.91 11.62 3.67
N LEU A 15 8.75 10.63 2.79
CA LEU A 15 9.40 10.62 1.48
C LEU A 15 8.91 11.77 0.59
N LYS A 16 7.59 12.05 0.58
CA LYS A 16 7.03 13.20 -0.14
C LYS A 16 7.57 14.51 0.41
N TYR A 17 7.58 14.67 1.73
CA TYR A 17 8.14 15.86 2.38
C TYR A 17 9.62 16.07 2.04
N ILE A 18 10.42 15.00 2.05
CA ILE A 18 11.83 15.06 1.67
C ILE A 18 11.97 15.44 0.18
N ALA A 19 11.15 14.89 -0.71
CA ALA A 19 11.16 15.26 -2.12
C ALA A 19 10.85 16.75 -2.35
N ASP A 20 9.88 17.30 -1.60
CA ASP A 20 9.45 18.69 -1.73
C ASP A 20 10.48 19.67 -1.17
N THR A 21 11.04 19.36 -0.01
CA THR A 21 11.87 20.32 0.77
C THR A 21 13.37 20.05 0.68
N GLY A 22 13.77 18.88 0.20
CA GLY A 22 15.16 18.45 0.16
C GLY A 22 15.99 19.20 -0.88
N ASP A 23 17.20 19.58 -0.46
CA ASP A 23 18.27 19.98 -1.38
C ASP A 23 19.06 18.73 -1.81
N PHE A 24 18.91 18.37 -3.08
CA PHE A 24 19.59 17.21 -3.66
C PHE A 24 20.78 17.58 -4.53
N SER A 25 21.24 18.83 -4.52
CA SER A 25 22.34 19.31 -5.38
C SER A 25 23.61 18.47 -5.22
N HIS A 26 23.96 18.11 -3.98
CA HIS A 26 25.10 17.26 -3.69
C HIS A 26 24.91 15.82 -4.21
N THR A 27 23.73 15.24 -3.99
CA THR A 27 23.41 13.88 -4.45
C THR A 27 23.40 13.81 -5.97
N ALA A 28 22.75 14.79 -6.63
CA ALA A 28 22.71 14.92 -8.07
C ALA A 28 24.11 14.97 -8.70
N ALA A 29 25.01 15.77 -8.10
CA ALA A 29 26.40 15.85 -8.56
C ALA A 29 27.18 14.53 -8.38
N LYS A 30 26.90 13.79 -7.29
CA LYS A 30 27.58 12.52 -6.99
C LYS A 30 27.07 11.36 -7.84
N THR A 31 25.78 11.34 -8.16
CA THR A 31 25.13 10.23 -8.86
C THR A 31 24.96 10.49 -10.36
N GLU A 32 25.27 11.69 -10.84
CA GLU A 32 24.99 12.13 -12.22
C GLU A 32 23.51 12.01 -12.59
N ILE A 33 22.62 12.14 -11.60
CA ILE A 33 21.16 12.09 -11.78
C ILE A 33 20.62 13.50 -11.56
N ALA A 34 19.69 13.96 -12.40
CA ALA A 34 19.07 15.26 -12.20
C ALA A 34 18.30 15.31 -10.87
N THR A 35 18.35 16.46 -10.19
CA THR A 35 17.58 16.68 -8.94
C THR A 35 16.10 16.32 -9.11
N GLU A 36 15.52 16.63 -10.27
CA GLU A 36 14.12 16.34 -10.56
C GLU A 36 13.83 14.84 -10.59
N ASP A 37 14.74 14.03 -11.13
CA ASP A 37 14.59 12.57 -11.18
C ASP A 37 14.73 11.94 -9.79
N ILE A 38 15.59 12.51 -8.93
CA ILE A 38 15.70 12.09 -7.53
C ILE A 38 14.38 12.35 -6.79
N LYS A 39 13.80 13.55 -6.96
CA LYS A 39 12.50 13.89 -6.37
C LYS A 39 11.41 12.97 -6.88
N LYS A 40 11.37 12.73 -8.19
CA LYS A 40 10.41 11.82 -8.82
C LYS A 40 10.53 10.40 -8.27
N LEU A 41 11.74 9.88 -8.11
CA LEU A 41 11.98 8.56 -7.52
C LEU A 41 11.43 8.48 -6.10
N LEU A 42 11.68 9.49 -5.26
CA LEU A 42 11.13 9.54 -3.90
C LEU A 42 9.60 9.53 -3.90
N TYR A 43 8.98 10.28 -4.81
CA TYR A 43 7.52 10.28 -5.02
C TYR A 43 7.00 8.92 -5.48
N GLU A 44 7.65 8.26 -6.43
CA GLU A 44 7.26 6.93 -6.91
C GLU A 44 7.29 5.89 -5.78
N VAL A 45 8.33 5.91 -4.95
CA VAL A 45 8.41 5.03 -3.77
C VAL A 45 7.31 5.37 -2.76
N ALA A 46 7.03 6.65 -2.51
CA ALA A 46 5.97 7.07 -1.61
C ALA A 46 4.59 6.60 -2.08
N LEU A 47 4.30 6.72 -3.39
CA LEU A 47 3.06 6.22 -4.00
C LEU A 47 2.96 4.70 -3.91
N GLY A 48 4.06 3.97 -4.12
CA GLY A 48 4.10 2.52 -3.93
C GLY A 48 3.72 2.10 -2.50
N LEU A 49 4.23 2.82 -1.50
CA LEU A 49 3.88 2.56 -0.09
C LEU A 49 2.41 2.84 0.22
N GLU A 50 1.82 3.90 -0.35
CA GLU A 50 0.40 4.20 -0.19
C GLU A 50 -0.49 3.10 -0.80
N GLU A 51 -0.08 2.60 -1.95
CA GLU A 51 -0.78 1.50 -2.61
C GLU A 51 -0.70 0.20 -1.79
N GLU A 52 0.46 -0.12 -1.22
CA GLU A 52 0.60 -1.26 -0.31
C GLU A 52 -0.31 -1.13 0.92
N VAL A 53 -0.34 0.06 1.53
CA VAL A 53 -1.23 0.35 2.66
C VAL A 53 -2.70 0.14 2.28
N ARG A 54 -3.09 0.61 1.09
CA ARG A 54 -4.45 0.44 0.56
C ARG A 54 -4.79 -1.05 0.38
N LEU A 55 -3.86 -1.83 -0.18
CA LEU A 55 -4.01 -3.26 -0.37
C LEU A 55 -4.08 -4.02 0.96
N GLU A 56 -3.28 -3.65 1.96
CA GLU A 56 -3.32 -4.24 3.30
C GLU A 56 -4.65 -3.96 4.00
N LYS A 57 -5.14 -2.72 3.95
CA LYS A 57 -6.47 -2.35 4.49
C LYS A 57 -7.60 -3.14 3.84
N ASN A 58 -7.47 -3.44 2.55
CA ASN A 58 -8.44 -4.26 1.82
C ASN A 58 -8.35 -5.76 2.17
N ARG A 59 -7.15 -6.30 2.40
CA ARG A 59 -6.97 -7.70 2.88
C ARG A 59 -7.58 -7.90 4.27
N VAL A 60 -7.39 -6.96 5.19
CA VAL A 60 -7.96 -7.05 6.55
C VAL A 60 -9.50 -7.11 6.54
N LYS A 61 -10.16 -6.50 5.55
CA LYS A 61 -11.63 -6.62 5.39
C LYS A 61 -12.05 -8.04 5.04
N THR A 62 -11.28 -8.76 4.23
CA THR A 62 -11.57 -10.16 3.89
C THR A 62 -11.38 -11.12 5.08
N ASP A 63 -10.48 -10.79 6.02
CA ASP A 63 -10.28 -11.57 7.25
C ASP A 63 -11.41 -11.46 8.28
N LYS A 64 -12.30 -10.45 8.14
CA LYS A 64 -13.47 -10.28 9.01
C LYS A 64 -14.56 -11.34 8.78
N VAL A 65 -14.45 -12.19 7.77
CA VAL A 65 -15.35 -13.33 7.58
C VAL A 65 -14.84 -14.52 8.41
N THR A 66 -15.22 -14.54 9.68
CA THR A 66 -14.76 -15.50 10.70
C THR A 66 -15.21 -16.94 10.48
N HIS A 67 -16.20 -17.17 9.59
CA HIS A 67 -16.80 -18.49 9.35
C HIS A 67 -16.18 -19.27 8.19
N LEU A 68 -15.16 -18.73 7.51
CA LEU A 68 -14.52 -19.41 6.38
C LEU A 68 -13.47 -20.40 6.83
N SER A 69 -13.44 -21.57 6.18
CA SER A 69 -12.39 -22.56 6.40
C SER A 69 -11.01 -22.02 5.98
N LYS A 70 -9.94 -22.65 6.48
CA LYS A 70 -8.56 -22.28 6.13
C LYS A 70 -8.30 -22.42 4.63
N GLU A 71 -8.83 -23.45 3.97
CA GLU A 71 -8.73 -23.57 2.50
C GLU A 71 -9.43 -22.41 1.79
N THR A 72 -10.64 -22.03 2.21
CA THR A 72 -11.38 -20.95 1.57
C THR A 72 -10.67 -19.60 1.71
N LYS A 73 -10.11 -19.30 2.88
CA LYS A 73 -9.28 -18.09 3.07
C LYS A 73 -8.02 -18.09 2.19
N SER A 74 -7.38 -19.25 2.03
CA SER A 74 -6.21 -19.41 1.16
C SER A 74 -6.57 -19.15 -0.32
N ILE A 75 -7.71 -19.65 -0.78
CA ILE A 75 -8.20 -19.39 -2.16
C ILE A 75 -8.53 -17.92 -2.35
N LEU A 76 -9.25 -17.31 -1.41
CA LEU A 76 -9.62 -15.89 -1.46
C LEU A 76 -8.41 -14.96 -1.43
N SER A 77 -7.33 -15.34 -0.75
CA SER A 77 -6.09 -14.56 -0.72
C SER A 77 -5.39 -14.43 -2.09
N LYS A 78 -5.77 -15.28 -3.05
CA LYS A 78 -5.25 -15.26 -4.43
C LYS A 78 -6.12 -14.46 -5.40
N LEU A 79 -7.29 -14.01 -4.97
CA LEU A 79 -8.20 -13.21 -5.78
C LEU A 79 -7.94 -11.72 -5.58
N SER A 80 -8.26 -10.92 -6.60
CA SER A 80 -8.35 -9.47 -6.43
C SER A 80 -9.51 -9.13 -5.48
N THR A 81 -9.44 -7.97 -4.82
CA THR A 81 -10.48 -7.53 -3.88
C THR A 81 -11.86 -7.47 -4.53
N SER A 82 -11.95 -7.01 -5.79
CA SER A 82 -13.20 -6.96 -6.55
C SER A 82 -13.79 -8.34 -6.83
N GLU A 83 -12.95 -9.35 -7.10
CA GLU A 83 -13.39 -10.73 -7.31
C GLU A 83 -13.82 -11.37 -5.98
N GLY A 84 -13.09 -11.12 -4.90
CA GLY A 84 -13.43 -11.56 -3.56
C GLY A 84 -14.76 -10.97 -3.08
N GLU A 85 -14.97 -9.67 -3.25
CA GLU A 85 -16.22 -8.97 -2.92
C GLU A 85 -17.39 -9.46 -3.78
N ALA A 86 -17.19 -9.68 -5.09
CA ALA A 86 -18.20 -10.25 -5.97
C ALA A 86 -18.63 -11.66 -5.52
N LEU A 87 -17.67 -12.50 -5.12
CA LEU A 87 -17.97 -13.83 -4.57
C LEU A 87 -18.70 -13.73 -3.23
N PHE A 88 -18.22 -12.89 -2.31
CA PHE A 88 -18.90 -12.71 -1.03
C PHE A 88 -20.32 -12.19 -1.17
N LYS A 89 -20.57 -11.29 -2.12
CA LYS A 89 -21.92 -10.82 -2.46
C LYS A 89 -22.77 -11.91 -3.10
N ALA A 90 -22.20 -12.71 -4.01
CA ALA A 90 -22.89 -13.83 -4.66
C ALA A 90 -23.30 -14.94 -3.68
N PHE A 91 -22.48 -15.19 -2.65
CA PHE A 91 -22.75 -16.17 -1.60
C PHE A 91 -23.51 -15.61 -0.38
N GLY A 92 -23.93 -14.34 -0.42
CA GLY A 92 -24.66 -13.71 0.69
C GLY A 92 -23.84 -13.55 1.98
N LEU A 93 -22.51 -13.60 1.89
CA LEU A 93 -21.58 -13.51 3.03
C LEU A 93 -21.25 -12.06 3.41
N LEU A 94 -21.54 -11.12 2.53
CA LEU A 94 -21.61 -9.69 2.83
C LEU A 94 -23.08 -9.30 2.79
N GLU A 95 -23.69 -9.08 3.95
CA GLU A 95 -25.00 -8.42 3.98
C GLU A 95 -24.87 -7.07 3.28
N SER A 96 -25.70 -6.86 2.26
CA SER A 96 -25.91 -5.52 1.73
C SER A 96 -26.50 -4.72 2.87
N GLN A 97 -25.72 -3.80 3.45
CA GLN A 97 -26.25 -2.88 4.44
C GLN A 97 -27.45 -2.17 3.80
N LYS A 98 -28.61 -2.43 4.39
CA LYS A 98 -29.89 -1.81 4.06
C LYS A 98 -29.93 -0.40 4.61
#